data_AF-A0A2D6HJA2-F1
#
_entry.id   AF-A0A2D6HJA2-F1
#
_cell.length_a   1.000
_cell.length_b   1.000
_cell.length_c   1.000
_cell.angle_alpha   90.00
_cell.angle_beta   90.00
_cell.angle_gamma   90.00
#
_symmetry.space_group_name_H-M   'P 1'
#
loop_
_entity.id
_entity.type
_entity.pdbx_description
1 polymer ?
#
loop_
_entity_poly.entity_id
_entity_poly.type
_entity_poly.pdbx_seq_one_letter_code
_entity_poly.pdbx_strand_id
1 'polypeptide(L)'
;MHDFETPDSSLDRRLDADVIAGSATGEAEAGEAAGARADARLARWAVECVGEEAGARSLLGRLWEGDPLQIARRCARRISERALLLEPAQVERRARARIALTASLTAARGARGDLAGADWIAEGVDQAIDDLLDADARGAARDAAECLVFSGVPSGGDNSGSDSLLAVILCDTLGIEPASVARACAAFNVLPATTRSVFYAAVIEGESIERCARRVAAASDEDRRETVWRRLARAFRAMGSLAGAPANGAEAALGEANAPGTREEPTA
;
A
#
# COMPACT_ATOMS: atom_id res chain seq x y z
N MET A 1 41.40 -3.66 -31.31
CA MET A 1 40.70 -2.89 -32.36
C MET A 1 39.41 -3.64 -32.62
N HIS A 2 38.41 -3.40 -31.78
CA HIS A 2 37.07 -4.00 -31.87
C HIS A 2 36.10 -2.83 -31.89
N ASP A 3 35.51 -2.60 -33.05
CA ASP A 3 34.48 -1.59 -33.27
C ASP A 3 33.22 -2.01 -32.50
N PHE A 4 32.84 -1.21 -31.51
CA PHE A 4 31.53 -1.28 -30.89
C PHE A 4 30.60 -0.40 -31.71
N GLU A 5 29.88 -1.02 -32.65
CA GLU A 5 28.73 -0.40 -33.31
C GLU A 5 27.65 -0.15 -32.25
N THR A 6 27.40 1.12 -31.95
CA THR A 6 26.20 1.56 -31.23
C THR A 6 25.00 1.45 -32.16
N PRO A 7 23.98 0.61 -31.86
CA PRO A 7 22.76 0.60 -32.64
C PRO A 7 22.02 1.91 -32.49
N ASP A 8 21.68 2.44 -33.66
CA ASP A 8 21.13 3.74 -33.93
C ASP A 8 19.76 3.95 -33.25
N SER A 9 19.59 5.21 -32.86
CA SER A 9 18.40 5.83 -32.33
C SER A 9 17.32 5.91 -33.41
N SER A 10 16.28 5.06 -33.35
CA SER A 10 14.98 5.40 -33.94
C SER A 10 13.83 4.59 -33.35
N LEU A 11 13.56 4.75 -32.05
CA LEU A 11 12.24 4.42 -31.52
C LEU A 11 11.29 5.58 -31.83
N ASP A 12 10.69 5.48 -33.01
CA ASP A 12 9.44 6.11 -33.47
C ASP A 12 8.31 5.92 -32.44
N ARG A 13 8.38 6.60 -31.30
CA ARG A 13 7.28 6.77 -30.34
C ARG A 13 6.41 7.97 -30.73
N ARG A 14 5.95 7.97 -31.98
CA ARG A 14 4.97 8.92 -32.52
C ARG A 14 3.63 8.24 -32.85
N LEU A 15 3.32 7.16 -32.14
CA LEU A 15 2.00 6.54 -32.18
C LEU A 15 1.12 7.08 -31.02
N ASP A 16 0.05 7.75 -31.43
CA ASP A 16 -1.26 7.79 -30.78
C ASP A 16 -1.43 8.61 -29.49
N ALA A 17 -1.21 9.93 -29.57
CA ALA A 17 -1.77 10.86 -28.59
C ALA A 17 -3.26 11.22 -28.85
N ASP A 18 -3.74 11.09 -30.10
CA ASP A 18 -5.08 11.55 -30.49
C ASP A 18 -6.18 10.46 -30.45
N VAL A 19 -5.83 9.20 -30.16
CA VAL A 19 -6.81 8.09 -30.04
C VAL A 19 -7.37 7.95 -28.60
N ILE A 20 -6.71 8.54 -27.59
CA ILE A 20 -7.06 8.35 -26.17
C ILE A 20 -8.20 9.29 -25.69
N ALA A 21 -8.48 10.39 -26.39
CA ALA A 21 -9.43 11.40 -25.91
C ALA A 21 -10.92 11.10 -26.25
N GLY A 22 -11.20 10.19 -27.17
CA GLY A 22 -12.56 9.94 -27.68
C GLY A 22 -13.27 8.68 -27.15
N SER A 23 -12.54 7.74 -26.53
CA SER A 23 -13.08 6.40 -26.19
C SER A 23 -13.36 6.17 -24.70
N ALA A 24 -13.02 7.13 -23.83
CA ALA A 24 -13.08 6.95 -22.37
C ALA A 24 -14.50 7.05 -21.78
N THR A 25 -15.44 7.72 -22.44
CA THR A 25 -16.80 7.93 -21.92
C THR A 25 -17.68 6.68 -22.04
N GLY A 26 -17.56 5.91 -23.11
CA GLY A 26 -18.34 4.67 -23.28
C GLY A 26 -17.89 3.52 -22.37
N GLU A 27 -16.60 3.45 -22.05
CA GLU A 27 -16.06 2.42 -21.15
C GLU A 27 -16.45 2.67 -19.69
N ALA A 28 -16.61 3.93 -19.28
CA ALA A 28 -17.02 4.30 -17.93
C ALA A 28 -18.46 3.85 -17.62
N GLU A 29 -19.41 4.13 -18.52
CA GLU A 29 -20.82 3.74 -18.32
C GLU A 29 -21.01 2.22 -18.35
N ALA A 30 -20.32 1.53 -19.26
CA ALA A 30 -20.34 0.07 -19.31
C ALA A 30 -19.74 -0.56 -18.04
N GLY A 31 -18.69 0.06 -17.50
CA GLY A 31 -18.05 -0.34 -16.24
C GLY A 31 -18.97 -0.17 -15.03
N GLU A 32 -19.71 0.94 -14.95
CA GLU A 32 -20.64 1.23 -13.85
C GLU A 32 -21.81 0.24 -13.83
N ALA A 33 -22.42 -0.03 -14.99
CA ALA A 33 -23.50 -1.02 -15.10
C ALA A 33 -23.03 -2.45 -14.77
N ALA A 34 -21.81 -2.81 -15.17
CA ALA A 34 -21.21 -4.10 -14.80
C ALA A 34 -20.94 -4.20 -13.30
N GLY A 35 -20.49 -3.10 -12.68
CA GLY A 35 -20.29 -2.98 -11.24
C GLY A 35 -21.59 -3.19 -10.45
N ALA A 36 -22.65 -2.47 -10.82
CA ALA A 36 -23.96 -2.59 -10.16
C ALA A 36 -24.54 -4.02 -10.23
N ARG A 37 -24.41 -4.70 -11.38
CA ARG A 37 -24.85 -6.10 -11.53
C ARG A 37 -24.01 -7.06 -10.69
N ALA A 38 -22.71 -6.83 -10.58
CA ALA A 38 -21.85 -7.60 -9.70
C ALA A 38 -22.31 -7.41 -8.26
N ASP A 39 -22.49 -6.17 -7.79
CA ASP A 39 -22.90 -5.87 -6.42
C ASP A 39 -24.25 -6.48 -6.05
N ALA A 40 -25.24 -6.45 -6.96
CA ALA A 40 -26.54 -7.11 -6.73
C ALA A 40 -26.43 -8.64 -6.61
N ARG A 41 -25.52 -9.28 -7.36
CA ARG A 41 -25.25 -10.71 -7.24
C ARG A 41 -24.60 -11.04 -5.90
N LEU A 42 -23.72 -10.17 -5.41
CA LEU A 42 -23.03 -10.33 -4.12
C LEU A 42 -23.97 -10.16 -2.94
N ALA A 43 -24.85 -9.16 -3.00
CA ALA A 43 -25.92 -8.96 -2.03
C ALA A 43 -26.80 -10.21 -1.88
N ARG A 44 -27.21 -10.80 -3.01
CA ARG A 44 -27.99 -12.04 -3.02
C ARG A 44 -27.22 -13.21 -2.42
N TRP A 45 -25.95 -13.37 -2.80
CA TRP A 45 -25.08 -14.42 -2.25
C TRP A 45 -24.92 -14.26 -0.73
N ALA A 46 -24.73 -13.03 -0.24
CA ALA A 46 -24.61 -12.78 1.20
C ALA A 46 -25.90 -13.17 1.94
N VAL A 47 -27.07 -12.75 1.44
CA VAL A 47 -28.37 -13.11 2.04
C VAL A 47 -28.61 -14.62 2.03
N GLU A 48 -28.27 -15.32 0.93
CA GLU A 48 -28.40 -16.77 0.80
C GLU A 48 -27.46 -17.53 1.75
N CYS A 49 -26.20 -17.09 1.83
CA CYS A 49 -25.20 -17.69 2.72
C CYS A 49 -25.49 -17.45 4.21
N VAL A 50 -26.26 -16.42 4.52
CA VAL A 50 -26.66 -16.00 5.87
C VAL A 50 -28.04 -16.56 6.26
N GLY A 51 -28.50 -17.59 5.53
CA GLY A 51 -29.68 -18.39 5.86
C GLY A 51 -29.66 -18.94 7.30
N GLU A 52 -30.79 -19.50 7.73
CA GLU A 52 -31.22 -19.59 9.15
C GLU A 52 -30.26 -20.28 10.14
N GLU A 53 -29.26 -21.05 9.69
CA GLU A 53 -28.30 -21.75 10.56
C GLU A 53 -26.81 -21.41 10.29
N ALA A 54 -26.52 -20.50 9.36
CA ALA A 54 -25.14 -20.20 9.00
C ALA A 54 -24.52 -19.15 9.93
N GLY A 55 -23.90 -19.60 11.02
CA GLY A 55 -23.08 -18.74 11.89
C GLY A 55 -21.80 -18.25 11.21
N ALA A 56 -21.14 -17.24 11.79
CA ALA A 56 -19.92 -16.61 11.27
C ALA A 56 -18.83 -17.60 10.82
N ARG A 57 -18.65 -18.72 11.53
CA ARG A 57 -17.68 -19.76 11.17
C ARG A 57 -17.99 -20.45 9.85
N SER A 58 -19.27 -20.75 9.59
CA SER A 58 -19.71 -21.38 8.34
C SER A 58 -19.50 -20.43 7.16
N LEU A 59 -19.92 -19.17 7.32
CA LEU A 59 -19.70 -18.13 6.32
C LEU A 59 -18.20 -17.90 6.05
N LEU A 60 -17.36 -17.84 7.09
CA LEU A 60 -15.91 -17.72 6.93
C LEU A 60 -15.31 -18.90 6.17
N GLY A 61 -15.76 -20.13 6.43
CA GLY A 61 -15.34 -21.32 5.69
C GLY A 61 -15.60 -21.19 4.19
N ARG A 62 -16.81 -20.74 3.81
CA ARG A 62 -17.18 -20.50 2.40
C ARG A 62 -16.37 -19.38 1.76
N LEU A 63 -16.07 -18.32 2.52
CA LEU A 63 -15.16 -17.25 2.08
C LEU A 63 -13.69 -17.70 2.01
N TRP A 64 -13.33 -18.86 2.55
CA TRP A 64 -11.98 -19.42 2.43
C TRP A 64 -11.83 -20.32 1.21
N GLU A 65 -12.88 -21.09 0.90
CA GLU A 65 -12.95 -21.96 -0.28
C GLU A 65 -12.94 -21.19 -1.60
N GLY A 66 -13.40 -19.93 -1.59
CA GLY A 66 -13.33 -19.04 -2.73
C GLY A 66 -13.49 -17.58 -2.34
N ASP A 67 -13.40 -16.68 -3.31
CA ASP A 67 -13.59 -15.24 -3.10
C ASP A 67 -14.82 -14.72 -3.87
N PRO A 68 -16.04 -15.17 -3.52
CA PRO A 68 -17.25 -14.75 -4.21
C PRO A 68 -17.44 -13.24 -4.09
N LEU A 69 -17.00 -12.65 -2.97
CA LEU A 69 -17.08 -11.22 -2.68
C LEU A 69 -15.90 -10.40 -3.23
N GLN A 70 -14.98 -10.99 -4.01
CA GLN A 70 -13.79 -10.30 -4.53
C GLN A 70 -13.04 -9.47 -3.46
N ILE A 71 -12.99 -9.96 -2.22
CA ILE A 71 -12.38 -9.30 -1.07
C ILE A 71 -10.90 -9.05 -1.36
N ALA A 72 -10.18 -10.00 -1.95
CA ALA A 72 -8.76 -9.82 -2.29
C ALA A 72 -8.55 -8.60 -3.19
N ARG A 73 -9.35 -8.50 -4.27
CA ARG A 73 -9.32 -7.37 -5.21
C ARG A 73 -9.71 -6.05 -4.54
N ARG A 74 -10.73 -6.07 -3.69
CA ARG A 74 -11.22 -4.89 -2.96
C ARG A 74 -10.18 -4.38 -1.96
N CYS A 75 -9.52 -5.28 -1.22
CA CYS A 75 -8.42 -4.96 -0.32
C CYS A 75 -7.25 -4.34 -1.10
N ALA A 76 -6.78 -4.98 -2.17
CA ALA A 76 -5.68 -4.45 -2.99
C ALA A 76 -5.99 -3.05 -3.55
N ARG A 77 -7.20 -2.86 -4.07
CA ARG A 77 -7.68 -1.55 -4.55
C ARG A 77 -7.67 -0.51 -3.43
N ARG A 78 -8.25 -0.82 -2.27
CA ARG A 78 -8.32 0.11 -1.12
C ARG A 78 -6.95 0.47 -0.55
N ILE A 79 -6.03 -0.49 -0.48
CA ILE A 79 -4.64 -0.26 -0.08
C ILE A 79 -3.96 0.73 -1.04
N SER A 80 -4.15 0.53 -2.34
CA SER A 80 -3.58 1.40 -3.39
C SER A 80 -4.21 2.81 -3.35
N GLU A 81 -5.53 2.91 -3.27
CA GLU A 81 -6.28 4.18 -3.17
C GLU A 81 -5.86 5.00 -1.95
N ARG A 82 -5.65 4.34 -0.79
CA ARG A 82 -5.18 4.99 0.44
C ARG A 82 -3.65 5.19 0.48
N ALA A 83 -2.93 4.68 -0.53
CA ALA A 83 -1.48 4.68 -0.60
C ALA A 83 -0.83 4.12 0.67
N LEU A 84 -1.21 2.90 1.06
CA LEU A 84 -0.73 2.23 2.28
C LEU A 84 0.32 1.17 1.94
N LEU A 85 1.31 1.02 2.83
CA LEU A 85 2.25 -0.09 2.80
C LEU A 85 1.77 -1.16 3.78
N LEU A 86 0.84 -1.99 3.30
CA LEU A 86 0.28 -3.13 4.03
C LEU A 86 0.35 -4.38 3.15
N GLU A 87 0.56 -5.55 3.75
CA GLU A 87 0.52 -6.82 3.03
C GLU A 87 -0.93 -7.16 2.64
N PRO A 88 -1.27 -7.25 1.33
CA PRO A 88 -2.67 -7.46 0.91
C PRO A 88 -3.30 -8.73 1.47
N ALA A 89 -2.52 -9.81 1.59
CA ALA A 89 -3.00 -11.07 2.14
C ALA A 89 -3.38 -10.96 3.63
N GLN A 90 -2.67 -10.16 4.42
CA GLN A 90 -3.04 -9.94 5.83
C GLN A 90 -4.36 -9.16 5.95
N VAL A 91 -4.51 -8.11 5.15
CA VAL A 91 -5.74 -7.31 5.08
C VAL A 91 -6.91 -8.19 4.66
N GLU A 92 -6.73 -9.02 3.62
CA GLU A 92 -7.74 -9.94 3.13
C GLU A 92 -8.20 -10.94 4.20
N ARG A 93 -7.26 -11.61 4.89
CA ARG A 93 -7.61 -12.58 5.96
C ARG A 93 -8.45 -11.93 7.05
N ARG A 94 -8.06 -10.72 7.48
CA ARG A 94 -8.78 -9.96 8.51
C ARG A 94 -10.13 -9.44 8.02
N ALA A 95 -10.20 -8.97 6.77
CA ALA A 95 -11.44 -8.53 6.14
C ALA A 95 -12.46 -9.67 6.04
N ARG A 96 -12.06 -10.86 5.58
CA ARG A 96 -12.92 -12.06 5.54
C ARG A 96 -13.50 -12.39 6.92
N ALA A 97 -12.67 -12.38 7.96
CA ALA A 97 -13.12 -12.64 9.34
C ALA A 97 -14.15 -11.59 9.82
N ARG A 98 -13.89 -10.30 9.55
CA ARG A 98 -14.81 -9.20 9.91
C ARG A 98 -16.12 -9.27 9.16
N ILE A 99 -16.08 -9.43 7.84
CA ILE A 99 -17.24 -9.57 6.96
C ILE A 99 -18.11 -10.74 7.44
N ALA A 100 -17.51 -11.90 7.75
CA ALA A 100 -18.24 -13.05 8.24
C ALA A 100 -18.93 -12.79 9.59
N LEU A 101 -18.23 -12.13 10.52
CA LEU A 101 -18.78 -11.77 11.83
C LEU A 101 -19.92 -10.75 11.72
N THR A 102 -19.71 -9.65 10.99
CA THR A 102 -20.71 -8.59 10.80
C THR A 102 -21.96 -9.14 10.13
N ALA A 103 -21.81 -9.91 9.05
CA ALA A 103 -22.94 -10.52 8.36
C ALA A 103 -23.75 -11.44 9.29
N SER A 104 -23.08 -12.27 10.09
CA SER A 104 -23.74 -13.15 11.07
C SER A 104 -24.48 -12.37 12.16
N LEU A 105 -23.91 -11.27 12.67
CA LEU A 105 -24.56 -10.42 13.67
C LEU A 105 -25.77 -9.68 13.11
N THR A 106 -25.66 -9.14 11.90
CA THR A 106 -26.76 -8.47 11.19
C THR A 106 -27.93 -9.43 10.94
N ALA A 107 -27.62 -10.68 10.57
CA ALA A 107 -28.60 -11.75 10.42
C ALA A 107 -29.35 -12.05 11.72
N ALA A 108 -28.61 -12.21 12.81
CA ALA A 108 -29.16 -12.53 14.12
C ALA A 108 -30.09 -11.44 14.65
N ARG A 109 -29.89 -10.19 14.21
CA ARG A 109 -30.77 -9.05 14.51
C ARG A 109 -31.98 -8.93 13.60
N GLY A 110 -32.13 -9.82 12.60
CA GLY A 110 -33.19 -9.74 11.59
C GLY A 110 -33.01 -8.61 10.56
N ALA A 111 -31.87 -7.93 10.56
CA ALA A 111 -31.59 -6.77 9.72
C ALA A 111 -30.97 -7.16 8.36
N ARG A 112 -31.43 -8.25 7.74
CA ARG A 112 -30.84 -8.78 6.49
C ARG A 112 -30.89 -7.79 5.31
N GLY A 113 -31.81 -6.83 5.34
CA GLY A 113 -31.90 -5.75 4.34
C GLY A 113 -30.63 -4.90 4.27
N ASP A 114 -29.90 -4.75 5.37
CA ASP A 114 -28.66 -3.96 5.42
C ASP A 114 -27.50 -4.65 4.66
N LEU A 115 -27.61 -5.96 4.42
CA LEU A 115 -26.64 -6.73 3.63
C LEU A 115 -26.89 -6.62 2.11
N ALA A 116 -27.96 -5.94 1.69
CA ALA A 116 -28.33 -5.81 0.29
C ALA A 116 -27.44 -4.84 -0.50
N GLY A 117 -26.69 -3.97 0.18
CA GLY A 117 -25.73 -3.05 -0.43
C GLY A 117 -24.31 -3.61 -0.49
N ALA A 118 -23.43 -2.98 -1.28
CA ALA A 118 -21.99 -3.27 -1.27
C ALA A 118 -21.24 -2.54 -0.15
N ASP A 119 -21.87 -1.56 0.49
CA ASP A 119 -21.23 -0.65 1.44
C ASP A 119 -20.70 -1.37 2.68
N TRP A 120 -21.43 -2.35 3.22
CA TRP A 120 -20.99 -3.11 4.39
C TRP A 120 -19.72 -3.94 4.12
N ILE A 121 -19.49 -4.35 2.87
CA ILE A 121 -18.25 -5.04 2.47
C ILE A 121 -17.11 -4.03 2.46
N ALA A 122 -17.33 -2.85 1.86
CA ALA A 122 -16.33 -1.79 1.84
C ALA A 122 -15.96 -1.34 3.26
N GLU A 123 -16.95 -1.15 4.13
CA GLU A 123 -16.77 -0.85 5.56
C GLU A 123 -15.98 -1.96 6.27
N GLY A 124 -16.31 -3.24 6.01
CA GLY A 124 -15.57 -4.37 6.57
C GLY A 124 -14.10 -4.41 6.13
N VAL A 125 -13.80 -4.03 4.88
CA VAL A 125 -12.44 -3.89 4.36
C VAL A 125 -11.72 -2.70 5.01
N ASP A 126 -12.36 -1.53 5.07
CA ASP A 126 -11.78 -0.33 5.68
C ASP A 126 -11.46 -0.58 7.16
N GLN A 127 -12.36 -1.20 7.90
CA GLN A 127 -12.14 -1.55 9.29
C GLN A 127 -11.03 -2.61 9.47
N ALA A 128 -10.88 -3.56 8.53
CA ALA A 128 -9.77 -4.51 8.57
C ALA A 128 -8.41 -3.85 8.32
N ILE A 129 -8.38 -2.82 7.47
CA ILE A 129 -7.19 -1.98 7.25
C ILE A 129 -6.87 -1.21 8.55
N ASP A 130 -7.85 -0.56 9.14
CA ASP A 130 -7.64 0.26 10.34
C ASP A 130 -7.19 -0.60 11.53
N ASP A 131 -7.75 -1.79 11.71
CA ASP A 131 -7.30 -2.77 12.70
C ASP A 131 -5.82 -3.17 12.55
N LEU A 132 -5.35 -3.30 11.30
CA LEU A 132 -3.95 -3.63 11.00
C LEU A 132 -3.04 -2.45 11.28
N LEU A 133 -3.44 -1.24 10.87
CA LEU A 133 -2.70 -0.01 11.20
C LEU A 133 -2.55 0.18 12.71
N ASP A 134 -3.63 -0.08 13.45
CA ASP A 134 -3.63 -0.06 14.92
C ASP A 134 -2.74 -1.15 15.52
N ALA A 135 -2.73 -2.35 14.93
CA ALA A 135 -1.87 -3.44 15.36
C ALA A 135 -0.38 -3.12 15.12
N ASP A 136 -0.04 -2.58 13.96
CA ASP A 136 1.32 -2.17 13.59
C ASP A 136 1.81 -1.04 14.49
N ALA A 137 0.96 -0.04 14.77
CA ALA A 137 1.29 1.06 15.69
C ALA A 137 1.58 0.54 17.11
N ARG A 138 0.78 -0.41 17.61
CA ARG A 138 1.02 -1.06 18.91
C ARG A 138 2.27 -1.94 18.92
N GLY A 139 2.54 -2.65 17.83
CA GLY A 139 3.74 -3.47 17.65
C GLY A 139 5.00 -2.60 17.71
N ALA A 140 5.05 -1.55 16.89
CA ALA A 140 6.16 -0.61 16.87
C ALA A 140 6.41 0.07 18.23
N ALA A 141 5.35 0.37 18.99
CA ALA A 141 5.47 0.94 20.33
C ALA A 141 6.06 -0.07 21.36
N ARG A 142 5.73 -1.37 21.24
CA ARG A 142 6.33 -2.41 22.09
C ARG A 142 7.79 -2.63 21.76
N ASP A 143 8.13 -2.75 20.47
CA ASP A 143 9.52 -2.93 20.03
C ASP A 143 10.41 -1.77 20.50
N ALA A 144 9.89 -0.53 20.43
CA ALA A 144 10.59 0.65 20.94
C ALA A 144 10.81 0.59 22.46
N ALA A 145 9.83 0.08 23.23
CA ALA A 145 9.95 -0.07 24.67
C ALA A 145 10.95 -1.18 25.05
N GLU A 146 10.97 -2.29 24.31
CA GLU A 146 11.89 -3.41 24.55
C GLU A 146 13.35 -3.02 24.23
N CYS A 147 13.59 -2.26 23.16
CA CYS A 147 14.91 -1.70 22.84
C CYS A 147 15.49 -0.80 23.95
N LEU A 148 14.64 -0.11 24.73
CA LEU A 148 15.09 0.72 25.85
C LEU A 148 15.45 -0.10 27.10
N VAL A 149 14.88 -1.30 27.25
CA VAL A 149 15.04 -2.15 28.43
C VAL A 149 16.20 -3.14 28.27
N PHE A 150 16.51 -3.56 27.03
CA PHE A 150 17.40 -4.69 26.77
C PHE A 150 18.71 -4.31 26.06
N SER A 151 19.49 -3.40 26.65
CA SER A 151 20.86 -3.10 26.19
C SER A 151 21.90 -4.12 26.70
N GLY A 152 21.59 -5.43 26.72
CA GLY A 152 22.48 -6.39 27.40
C GLY A 152 22.50 -7.86 27.00
N VAL A 153 21.46 -8.48 26.44
CA VAL A 153 21.51 -9.93 26.13
C VAL A 153 20.70 -10.25 24.87
N PRO A 154 21.24 -10.93 23.86
CA PRO A 154 20.43 -11.44 22.76
C PRO A 154 19.56 -12.60 23.26
N SER A 155 18.25 -12.37 23.37
CA SER A 155 17.28 -13.45 23.62
C SER A 155 17.10 -14.27 22.35
N GLY A 156 17.72 -15.45 22.30
CA GLY A 156 17.43 -16.49 21.32
C GLY A 156 16.07 -17.14 21.59
N GLY A 157 14.99 -16.38 21.43
CA GLY A 157 13.63 -16.87 21.52
C GLY A 157 13.19 -17.46 20.18
N ASP A 158 12.79 -18.73 20.19
CA ASP A 158 12.26 -19.44 19.03
C ASP A 158 11.10 -18.66 18.37
N ASN A 159 11.40 -18.02 17.23
CA ASN A 159 10.45 -17.34 16.35
C ASN A 159 9.48 -18.36 15.73
N SER A 160 8.47 -18.75 16.49
CA SER A 160 7.43 -19.63 16.01
C SER A 160 6.46 -18.90 15.07
N GLY A 161 6.79 -18.90 13.78
CA GLY A 161 5.85 -19.46 12.79
C GLY A 161 5.14 -18.52 11.83
N SER A 162 5.60 -17.29 11.60
CA SER A 162 5.14 -16.51 10.44
C SER A 162 6.21 -15.57 9.90
N ASP A 163 7.45 -16.03 9.84
CA ASP A 163 8.48 -15.35 9.06
C ASP A 163 8.09 -15.45 7.59
N SER A 164 7.51 -14.36 7.09
CA SER A 164 7.25 -14.19 5.67
C SER A 164 8.56 -14.45 4.93
N LEU A 165 8.56 -15.38 3.97
CA LEU A 165 9.75 -15.74 3.16
C LEU A 165 10.46 -14.50 2.58
N LEU A 166 9.69 -13.43 2.35
CA LEU A 166 10.16 -12.13 1.89
C LEU A 166 11.05 -11.42 2.95
N ALA A 167 10.72 -11.55 4.23
CA ALA A 167 11.56 -11.05 5.32
C ALA A 167 12.90 -11.79 5.35
N VAL A 168 12.91 -13.12 5.25
CA VAL A 168 14.15 -13.92 5.23
C VAL A 168 15.05 -13.51 4.05
N ILE A 169 14.48 -13.39 2.85
CA ILE A 169 15.24 -12.98 1.67
C ILE A 169 15.80 -11.56 1.82
N LEU A 170 14.99 -10.59 2.27
CA LEU A 170 15.46 -9.21 2.46
C LEU A 170 16.52 -9.10 3.56
N CYS A 171 16.42 -9.90 4.62
CA CYS A 171 17.42 -9.94 5.69
C CYS A 171 18.75 -10.49 5.17
N ASP A 172 18.71 -11.65 4.52
CA ASP A 172 19.91 -12.35 4.12
C ASP A 172 20.61 -11.65 2.94
N THR A 173 19.86 -10.99 2.05
CA THR A 173 20.44 -10.35 0.85
C THR A 173 20.77 -8.88 1.04
N LEU A 174 19.97 -8.12 1.78
CA LEU A 174 20.15 -6.68 1.94
C LEU A 174 20.61 -6.28 3.36
N GLY A 175 20.68 -7.23 4.29
CA GLY A 175 21.01 -6.95 5.69
C GLY A 175 19.95 -6.11 6.41
N ILE A 176 18.74 -6.02 5.86
CA ILE A 176 17.66 -5.23 6.45
C ILE A 176 16.89 -6.11 7.42
N GLU A 177 17.00 -5.82 8.71
CA GLU A 177 16.24 -6.49 9.77
C GLU A 177 14.71 -6.38 9.52
N PRO A 178 13.91 -7.47 9.70
CA PRO A 178 12.47 -7.43 9.41
C PRO A 178 11.73 -6.42 10.28
N ALA A 179 12.12 -6.33 11.56
CA ALA A 179 11.56 -5.38 12.51
C ALA A 179 11.78 -3.93 12.05
N SER A 180 12.89 -3.65 11.37
CA SER A 180 13.16 -2.33 10.80
C SER A 180 12.25 -2.02 9.61
N VAL A 181 11.93 -3.01 8.75
CA VAL A 181 10.93 -2.86 7.67
C VAL A 181 9.54 -2.60 8.25
N ALA A 182 9.11 -3.40 9.23
CA ALA A 182 7.80 -3.24 9.86
C ALA A 182 7.64 -1.84 10.50
N ARG A 183 8.66 -1.36 11.21
CA ARG A 183 8.69 0.00 11.79
C ARG A 183 8.65 1.09 10.71
N ALA A 184 9.41 0.93 9.62
CA ALA A 184 9.39 1.87 8.50
C ALA A 184 8.00 1.94 7.85
N CYS A 185 7.35 0.81 7.60
CA CYS A 185 5.98 0.76 7.06
C CYS A 185 4.99 1.42 8.02
N ALA A 186 5.06 1.14 9.32
CA ALA A 186 4.20 1.77 10.32
C ALA A 186 4.36 3.30 10.33
N ALA A 187 5.60 3.81 10.29
CA ALA A 187 5.86 5.25 10.25
C ALA A 187 5.46 5.92 8.93
N PHE A 188 5.61 5.21 7.82
CA PHE A 188 5.08 5.67 6.55
C PHE A 188 3.55 5.79 6.59
N ASN A 189 2.87 4.78 7.15
CA ASN A 189 1.42 4.70 7.15
C ASN A 189 0.77 5.81 8.01
N VAL A 190 1.48 6.43 8.96
CA VAL A 190 0.95 7.58 9.72
C VAL A 190 1.14 8.94 9.03
N LEU A 191 1.84 8.99 7.89
CA LEU A 191 2.05 10.24 7.14
C LEU A 191 0.73 10.76 6.54
N PRO A 192 0.63 12.08 6.29
CA PRO A 192 -0.52 12.66 5.58
C PRO A 192 -0.75 11.97 4.22
N ALA A 193 -2.03 11.76 3.86
CA ALA A 193 -2.40 11.06 2.62
C ALA A 193 -1.78 11.68 1.36
N THR A 194 -1.63 13.01 1.31
CA THR A 194 -0.99 13.73 0.20
C THR A 194 0.51 13.46 0.06
N THR A 195 1.18 13.10 1.16
CA THR A 195 2.58 12.68 1.16
C THR A 195 2.69 11.21 0.75
N ARG A 196 1.84 10.35 1.32
CA ARG A 196 1.81 8.92 1.00
C ARG A 196 1.52 8.68 -0.48
N SER A 197 0.53 9.38 -1.05
CA SER A 197 0.15 9.20 -2.46
C SER A 197 1.28 9.56 -3.43
N VAL A 198 2.04 10.62 -3.15
CA VAL A 198 3.21 10.99 -3.96
C VAL A 198 4.31 9.94 -3.87
N PHE A 199 4.60 9.44 -2.66
CA PHE A 199 5.57 8.37 -2.48
C PHE A 199 5.15 7.09 -3.18
N TYR A 200 3.91 6.66 -3.00
CA TYR A 200 3.38 5.45 -3.61
C TYR A 200 3.44 5.52 -5.13
N ALA A 201 2.97 6.61 -5.72
CA ALA A 201 3.05 6.81 -7.17
C ALA A 201 4.48 6.79 -7.71
N ALA A 202 5.41 7.52 -7.07
CA ALA A 202 6.78 7.62 -7.57
C ALA A 202 7.60 6.34 -7.35
N VAL A 203 7.48 5.72 -6.16
CA VAL A 203 8.37 4.63 -5.72
C VAL A 203 7.77 3.25 -5.98
N ILE A 204 6.47 3.09 -5.75
CA ILE A 204 5.79 1.79 -5.89
C ILE A 204 5.25 1.62 -7.32
N GLU A 205 4.61 2.65 -7.88
CA GLU A 205 4.06 2.60 -9.24
C GLU A 205 5.08 2.99 -10.32
N GLY A 206 6.22 3.60 -9.93
CA GLY A 206 7.27 4.04 -10.86
C GLY A 206 6.88 5.24 -11.73
N GLU A 207 5.91 6.05 -11.30
CA GLU A 207 5.55 7.29 -12.00
C GLU A 207 6.68 8.32 -11.93
N SER A 208 6.91 9.05 -13.03
CA SER A 208 7.91 10.12 -13.05
C SER A 208 7.51 11.30 -12.15
N ILE A 209 8.50 12.06 -11.66
CA ILE A 209 8.27 13.24 -10.82
C ILE A 209 7.40 14.28 -11.54
N GLU A 210 7.54 14.44 -12.85
CA GLU A 210 6.69 15.34 -13.65
C GLU A 210 5.23 14.89 -13.66
N ARG A 211 4.99 13.57 -13.73
CA ARG A 211 3.63 13.01 -13.68
C ARG A 211 3.01 13.21 -12.30
N CYS A 212 3.77 12.95 -11.24
CA CYS A 212 3.36 13.25 -9.87
C CYS A 212 3.05 14.75 -9.68
N ALA A 213 3.92 15.64 -10.18
CA ALA A 213 3.76 17.08 -10.07
C ALA A 213 2.48 17.61 -10.76
N ARG A 214 2.03 16.96 -11.85
CA ARG A 214 0.74 17.30 -12.49
C ARG A 214 -0.48 16.97 -11.61
N ARG A 215 -0.39 15.95 -10.75
CA ARG A 215 -1.47 15.50 -9.84
C ARG A 215 -1.54 16.32 -8.55
N VAL A 216 -0.44 16.97 -8.17
CA VAL A 216 -0.40 17.79 -6.96
C VAL A 216 -1.20 19.08 -7.17
N ALA A 217 -2.27 19.24 -6.40
CA ALA A 217 -2.89 20.54 -6.20
C ALA A 217 -1.89 21.43 -5.46
N ALA A 218 -1.54 22.56 -6.05
CA ALA A 218 -0.63 23.55 -5.48
C ALA A 218 -1.30 24.92 -5.48
N ALA A 219 -0.94 25.76 -4.51
CA ALA A 219 -1.25 27.18 -4.56
C ALA A 219 -0.56 27.80 -5.80
N SER A 220 -1.13 28.89 -6.32
CA SER A 220 -0.76 29.46 -7.63
C SER A 220 0.73 29.80 -7.79
N ASP A 221 1.47 30.01 -6.70
CA ASP A 221 2.88 30.42 -6.73
C ASP A 221 3.88 29.32 -6.30
N GLU A 222 3.42 28.12 -5.96
CA GLU A 222 4.31 27.05 -5.45
C GLU A 222 4.81 26.14 -6.58
N ASP A 223 6.12 25.91 -6.66
CA ASP A 223 6.70 24.94 -7.60
C ASP A 223 6.26 23.52 -7.22
N ARG A 224 5.45 22.92 -8.10
CA ARG A 224 4.89 21.59 -7.91
C ARG A 224 5.96 20.50 -7.85
N ARG A 225 7.07 20.65 -8.58
CA ARG A 225 8.17 19.66 -8.56
C ARG A 225 8.86 19.68 -7.21
N GLU A 226 9.14 20.87 -6.69
CA GLU A 226 9.72 21.03 -5.35
C GLU A 226 8.78 20.48 -4.26
N THR A 227 7.47 20.67 -4.40
CA THR A 227 6.48 20.06 -3.50
C THR A 227 6.50 18.52 -3.54
N VAL A 228 6.67 17.91 -4.72
CA VAL A 228 6.85 16.46 -4.86
C VAL A 228 8.12 15.99 -4.14
N TRP A 229 9.26 16.65 -4.41
CA TRP A 229 10.53 16.30 -3.77
C TRP A 229 10.49 16.42 -2.24
N ARG A 230 9.92 17.50 -1.69
CA ARG A 230 9.77 17.65 -0.24
C ARG A 230 8.91 16.55 0.38
N ARG A 231 7.84 16.12 -0.30
CA ARG A 231 6.99 15.01 0.17
C ARG A 231 7.74 13.68 0.14
N LEU A 232 8.51 13.40 -0.92
CA LEU A 232 9.35 12.20 -1.01
C LEU A 232 10.43 12.19 0.08
N ALA A 233 11.16 13.30 0.25
CA ALA A 233 12.18 13.43 1.28
C ALA A 233 11.60 13.23 2.69
N ARG A 234 10.39 13.78 2.95
CA ARG A 234 9.68 13.55 4.21
C ARG A 234 9.31 12.08 4.42
N ALA A 235 8.84 11.40 3.38
CA ALA A 235 8.50 9.98 3.47
C ALA A 235 9.74 9.11 3.75
N PHE A 236 10.84 9.32 3.02
CA PHE A 236 12.10 8.62 3.27
C PHE A 236 12.67 8.89 4.66
N ARG A 237 12.63 10.14 5.14
CA ARG A 237 13.08 10.49 6.49
C ARG A 237 12.25 9.78 7.57
N ALA A 238 10.93 9.74 7.40
CA ALA A 238 10.04 9.06 8.34
C ALA A 238 10.34 7.55 8.44
N MET A 239 10.61 6.91 7.30
CA MET A 239 10.97 5.50 7.26
C MET A 239 12.39 5.24 7.80
N GLY A 240 13.35 6.10 7.48
CA GLY A 240 14.76 5.95 7.87
C GLY A 240 15.05 6.30 9.34
N SER A 241 14.31 7.24 9.94
CA SER A 241 14.54 7.68 11.33
C SER A 241 14.34 6.58 12.38
N LEU A 242 13.62 5.50 12.04
CA LEU A 242 13.35 4.39 12.95
C LEU A 242 14.31 3.22 12.77
N ALA A 243 15.04 3.17 11.67
CA ALA A 243 16.01 2.11 11.39
C ALA A 243 17.31 2.25 12.21
N GLY A 244 17.36 3.18 13.18
CA GLY A 244 18.53 3.35 14.06
C GLY A 244 19.77 3.92 13.37
N ALA A 245 19.66 4.34 12.11
CA ALA A 245 20.73 5.10 11.47
C ALA A 245 20.88 6.45 12.20
N PRO A 246 22.06 6.77 12.75
CA PRO A 246 22.28 8.08 13.35
C PRO A 246 21.96 9.15 12.29
N ALA A 247 21.09 10.09 12.63
CA ALA A 247 20.59 11.14 11.71
C ALA A 247 21.71 11.85 10.92
N ASN A 248 22.92 11.85 11.48
CA ASN A 248 24.14 12.44 10.91
C ASN A 248 24.59 11.81 9.57
N GLY A 249 24.23 10.56 9.27
CA GLY A 249 24.65 9.90 8.01
C GLY A 249 23.84 10.29 6.79
N ALA A 250 22.52 10.48 6.94
CA ALA A 250 21.63 10.82 5.84
C ALA A 250 21.75 12.30 5.42
N GLU A 251 21.99 13.20 6.37
CA GLU A 251 22.28 14.61 6.06
C GLU A 251 23.65 14.78 5.39
N ALA A 252 24.64 13.96 5.72
CA ALA A 252 25.93 13.95 5.02
C ALA A 252 25.79 13.51 3.56
N ALA A 253 25.02 12.44 3.28
CA ALA A 253 24.82 11.93 1.92
C ALA A 253 24.02 12.90 1.02
N LEU A 254 23.00 13.57 1.58
CA LEU A 254 22.23 14.59 0.84
C LEU A 254 22.95 15.94 0.77
N GLY A 255 23.82 16.23 1.73
CA GLY A 255 24.71 17.39 1.74
C GLY A 255 25.85 17.27 0.73
N GLU A 256 26.44 16.09 0.55
CA GLU A 256 27.43 15.81 -0.51
C GLU A 256 26.79 15.86 -1.91
N ALA A 257 25.57 15.34 -2.07
CA ALA A 257 24.86 15.40 -3.36
C ALA A 257 24.44 16.83 -3.77
N ASN A 258 24.32 17.75 -2.81
CA ASN A 258 24.00 19.17 -3.04
C ASN A 258 25.19 20.11 -2.78
N ALA A 259 26.39 19.58 -2.53
CA ALA A 259 27.57 20.41 -2.34
C ALA A 259 27.89 21.12 -3.67
N PRO A 260 27.94 22.46 -3.71
CA PRO A 260 28.29 23.19 -4.91
C PRO A 260 29.80 23.04 -5.19
N GLY A 261 30.15 22.09 -6.07
CA GLY A 261 31.50 21.89 -6.62
C GLY A 261 31.79 20.39 -6.75
N THR A 262 32.22 19.81 -7.87
CA THR A 262 33.12 20.29 -8.92
C THR A 262 32.72 19.67 -10.26
N ARG A 263 32.12 20.45 -11.17
CA ARG A 263 32.14 20.11 -12.59
C ARG A 263 33.59 20.34 -13.03
N GLU A 264 34.39 19.27 -13.06
CA GLU A 264 35.64 19.29 -13.81
C GLU A 264 35.25 19.48 -15.29
N GLU A 265 35.56 20.65 -15.82
CA GLU A 265 35.46 20.89 -17.25
C GLU A 265 36.46 19.97 -17.95
N PRO A 266 36.02 19.16 -18.93
CA PRO A 266 36.94 18.35 -19.72
C PRO A 266 37.84 19.28 -20.52
N THR A 267 39.13 19.30 -20.18
CA THR A 267 40.15 19.93 -21.00
C THR A 267 40.31 19.15 -22.30
N ALA A 268 40.29 19.91 -23.40
CA ALA A 268 40.30 19.43 -24.79
C ALA A 268 41.60 18.72 -25.19
#